data_AF-A0A1S8X6T3-F1
#
_entry.id   AF-A0A1S8X6T3-F1
#
_cell.length_a   1.000
_cell.length_b   1.000
_cell.length_c   1.000
_cell.angle_alpha   90.00
_cell.angle_beta   90.00
_cell.angle_gamma   90.00
#
_symmetry.space_group_name_H-M   'P 1'
#
loop_
_entity.id
_entity.type
_entity.pdbx_description
1 polymer ?
#
loop_
_entity_poly.entity_id
_entity_poly.type
_entity_poly.pdbx_seq_one_letter_code
_entity_poly.pdbx_strand_id
1 'polypeptide(L)'
;MFVPQIYSFPKIKLLLGVFARVNAVALSEDIPLDEAAWIKDGYPGQALDEAYVMMSNNCFIAAGIYGVIVVLAGVQFYFAKRKDRLSR
;
A
#
# COMPACT_ATOMS: atom_id res chain seq x y z
N MET A 1 15.16 15.85 10.00
CA MET A 1 15.26 15.69 8.54
C MET A 1 14.70 14.30 8.13
N PHE A 2 13.43 14.01 8.44
CA PHE A 2 12.86 12.63 8.34
C PHE A 2 11.36 12.60 7.99
N VAL A 3 10.85 13.65 7.32
CA VAL A 3 9.41 13.79 6.97
C VAL A 3 9.09 13.67 5.46
N PRO A 4 10.02 13.76 4.48
CA PRO A 4 9.60 13.72 3.06
C PRO A 4 9.11 12.33 2.61
N GLN A 5 9.47 11.26 3.33
CA GLN A 5 9.08 9.89 3.00
C GLN A 5 7.69 9.47 3.55
N ILE A 6 6.89 10.37 4.14
CA ILE A 6 5.53 9.99 4.60
C ILE A 6 4.46 10.42 3.60
N TYR A 7 4.69 11.51 2.84
CA TYR A 7 3.70 12.06 1.92
C TYR A 7 3.64 11.38 0.54
N SER A 8 4.71 10.66 0.15
CA SER A 8 4.81 10.03 -1.18
C SER A 8 4.27 8.59 -1.23
N PHE A 9 4.37 7.84 -0.13
CA PHE A 9 4.04 6.40 -0.11
C PHE A 9 2.56 6.02 -0.15
N PRO A 10 1.60 6.74 0.49
CA PRO A 10 0.23 6.23 0.56
C PRO A 10 -0.44 6.18 -0.82
N LYS A 11 -0.16 7.17 -1.68
CA LYS A 11 -0.71 7.23 -3.04
C LYS A 11 -0.17 6.09 -3.92
N ILE A 12 1.13 5.81 -3.81
CA ILE A 12 1.79 4.74 -4.57
C ILE A 12 1.25 3.36 -4.17
N LYS A 13 1.06 3.11 -2.87
CA LYS A 13 0.53 1.81 -2.40
C LYS A 13 -0.94 1.61 -2.78
N LEU A 14 -1.75 2.66 -2.77
CA LEU A 14 -3.14 2.58 -3.20
C LEU A 14 -3.27 2.28 -4.70
N LEU A 15 -2.51 2.98 -5.55
CA LEU A 15 -2.50 2.73 -7.00
C LEU A 15 -1.97 1.32 -7.31
N LEU A 16 -0.89 0.90 -6.65
CA LEU A 16 -0.32 -0.44 -6.80
C LEU A 16 -1.35 -1.52 -6.41
N GLY A 17 -2.09 -1.32 -5.32
CA GLY A 17 -3.17 -2.21 -4.90
C GLY A 17 -4.29 -2.31 -5.93
N VAL A 18 -4.68 -1.19 -6.55
CA VAL A 18 -5.71 -1.16 -7.62
C VAL A 18 -5.23 -1.89 -8.87
N PHE A 19 -4.01 -1.63 -9.33
CA PHE A 19 -3.45 -2.32 -10.50
C PHE A 19 -3.27 -3.82 -10.28
N ALA A 20 -2.87 -4.23 -9.07
CA ALA A 20 -2.82 -5.63 -8.70
C ALA A 20 -4.22 -6.27 -8.67
N ARG A 21 -5.27 -5.53 -8.27
CA ARG A 21 -6.64 -6.06 -8.19
C ARG A 21 -7.28 -6.32 -9.56
N VAL A 22 -6.81 -5.65 -10.60
CA VAL A 22 -7.26 -5.86 -12.00
C VAL A 22 -6.33 -6.79 -12.77
N ASN A 23 -5.41 -7.51 -12.09
CA ASN A 23 -4.43 -8.41 -12.68
C ASN A 23 -3.64 -7.74 -13.83
N ALA A 24 -3.15 -6.52 -13.58
CA ALA A 24 -2.43 -5.76 -14.60
C ALA A 24 -1.15 -6.49 -15.02
N VAL A 25 -0.99 -6.70 -16.34
CA VAL A 25 0.19 -7.37 -16.94
C VAL A 25 1.49 -6.64 -16.61
N ALA A 26 1.46 -5.31 -16.45
CA ALA A 26 2.64 -4.54 -16.06
C ALA A 26 3.23 -4.93 -14.69
N LEU A 27 2.45 -5.62 -13.84
CA LEU A 27 2.88 -6.10 -12.54
C LEU A 27 3.26 -7.59 -12.55
N SER A 28 3.28 -8.27 -13.69
CA SER A 28 3.47 -9.72 -13.75
C SER A 28 4.84 -10.19 -13.24
N GLU A 29 5.86 -9.34 -13.33
CA GLU A 29 7.21 -9.63 -12.85
C GLU A 29 7.37 -9.41 -11.33
N ASP A 30 6.50 -8.61 -10.72
CA ASP A 30 6.58 -8.23 -9.30
C ASP A 30 5.71 -9.13 -8.40
N ILE A 31 4.98 -10.10 -8.96
CA ILE A 31 4.07 -10.94 -8.19
C ILE A 31 4.88 -11.95 -7.36
N PRO A 32 4.59 -12.09 -6.05
CA PRO A 32 5.20 -13.13 -5.23
C PRO A 32 4.60 -14.50 -5.57
N LEU A 33 5.18 -15.16 -6.57
CA LEU A 33 4.83 -16.52 -7.01
C LEU A 33 6.05 -17.42 -6.88
N ASP A 34 5.83 -18.65 -6.42
CA ASP A 34 6.84 -19.69 -6.50
C ASP A 34 6.82 -20.30 -7.92
N GLU A 35 7.71 -19.80 -8.78
CA GLU A 35 7.81 -20.22 -10.18
C GLU A 35 8.05 -21.73 -10.31
N ALA A 36 8.83 -22.34 -9.42
CA ALA A 36 9.15 -23.76 -9.48
C ALA A 36 7.92 -24.64 -9.19
N ALA A 37 7.11 -24.23 -8.20
CA ALA A 37 5.84 -24.88 -7.91
C ALA A 37 4.81 -24.62 -9.02
N TRP A 38 4.77 -23.40 -9.55
CA TRP A 38 3.83 -23.01 -10.61
C TRP A 38 4.07 -23.77 -11.93
N ILE A 39 5.34 -23.99 -12.29
CA ILE A 39 5.73 -24.80 -13.46
C ILE A 39 5.35 -26.27 -13.23
N LYS A 40 5.62 -26.80 -12.03
CA LYS A 40 5.34 -28.20 -11.67
C LYS A 40 3.85 -28.54 -11.77
N ASP A 41 3.00 -27.59 -11.41
CA ASP A 41 1.54 -27.75 -11.44
C ASP A 41 0.91 -27.42 -12.81
N GLY A 42 1.74 -27.12 -13.82
CA GLY A 42 1.29 -26.93 -15.19
C GLY A 42 0.69 -25.55 -15.49
N TYR A 43 1.20 -24.50 -14.83
CA TYR A 43 0.78 -23.10 -15.02
C TYR A 43 -0.71 -22.83 -14.71
N PRO A 44 -1.21 -23.20 -13.52
CA PRO A 44 -2.58 -22.90 -13.15
C PRO A 44 -2.80 -21.38 -13.09
N GLY A 45 -3.76 -20.87 -13.87
CA GLY A 45 -4.12 -19.44 -13.87
C GLY A 45 -4.70 -18.97 -12.53
N GLN A 46 -5.36 -19.87 -11.79
CA GLN A 46 -5.94 -19.55 -10.50
C GLN A 46 -4.88 -19.18 -9.43
N ALA A 47 -3.71 -19.82 -9.47
CA ALA A 47 -2.62 -19.48 -8.56
C ALA A 47 -2.06 -18.07 -8.82
N LEU A 48 -2.03 -17.64 -10.09
CA LEU A 48 -1.66 -16.28 -10.46
C LEU A 48 -2.65 -15.25 -9.91
N ASP A 49 -3.95 -15.51 -10.11
CA ASP A 49 -5.01 -14.63 -9.63
C ASP A 49 -4.94 -14.47 -8.10
N GLU A 50 -4.78 -15.58 -7.37
CA GLU A 50 -4.64 -15.55 -5.91
C GLU A 50 -3.43 -14.74 -5.45
N ALA A 51 -2.30 -14.84 -6.14
CA ALA A 51 -1.11 -14.07 -5.82
C ALA A 51 -1.28 -12.56 -6.06
N TYR A 52 -1.96 -12.17 -7.16
CA TYR A 52 -2.37 -10.78 -7.39
C TYR A 52 -3.29 -10.24 -6.28
N VAL A 53 -4.25 -11.05 -5.82
CA VAL A 53 -5.15 -10.68 -4.72
C VAL A 53 -4.38 -10.51 -3.41
N MET A 54 -3.46 -11.42 -3.08
CA MET A 54 -2.65 -11.33 -1.88
C MET A 54 -1.77 -10.07 -1.88
N MET A 55 -1.11 -9.77 -3.00
CA MET A 55 -0.31 -8.55 -3.16
C MET A 55 -1.17 -7.29 -3.02
N SER A 56 -2.34 -7.27 -3.65
CA SER A 56 -3.29 -6.16 -3.59
C SER A 56 -3.76 -5.88 -2.15
N ASN A 57 -4.11 -6.92 -1.39
CA ASN A 57 -4.53 -6.80 0.01
C ASN A 57 -3.44 -6.15 0.88
N ASN A 58 -2.19 -6.59 0.75
CA ASN A 58 -1.06 -6.03 1.49
C ASN A 58 -0.88 -4.54 1.18
N CYS A 59 -1.05 -4.15 -0.09
CA CYS A 59 -0.94 -2.75 -0.52
C CYS A 59 -2.08 -1.87 0.04
N PHE A 60 -3.32 -2.38 0.05
CA PHE A 60 -4.44 -1.63 0.63
C PHE A 60 -4.34 -1.48 2.14
N ILE A 61 -3.91 -2.53 2.86
CA ILE A 61 -3.68 -2.44 4.31
C ILE A 61 -2.60 -1.41 4.62
N ALA A 62 -1.48 -1.44 3.89
CA ALA A 62 -0.41 -0.46 4.05
C ALA A 62 -0.93 0.97 3.81
N ALA A 63 -1.66 1.20 2.71
CA ALA A 63 -2.26 2.50 2.41
C ALA A 63 -3.22 2.95 3.53
N GLY A 64 -4.01 2.03 4.09
CA GLY A 64 -4.90 2.28 5.22
C GLY A 64 -4.15 2.73 6.48
N ILE A 65 -3.09 2.01 6.86
CA ILE A 65 -2.26 2.35 8.03
C ILE A 65 -1.64 3.76 7.86
N TYR A 66 -1.09 4.07 6.68
CA TYR A 66 -0.57 5.40 6.42
C TYR A 66 -1.67 6.47 6.46
N GLY A 67 -2.88 6.16 5.99
CA GLY A 67 -4.05 7.04 6.12
C GLY A 67 -4.36 7.39 7.58
N VAL A 68 -4.38 6.40 8.47
CA VAL A 68 -4.60 6.61 9.91
C VAL A 68 -3.51 7.48 10.52
N ILE A 69 -2.24 7.23 10.20
CA ILE A 69 -1.12 8.04 10.70
C ILE A 69 -1.26 9.50 10.27
N VAL A 70 -1.66 9.77 9.02
CA VAL A 70 -1.88 11.13 8.52
C VAL A 70 -3.01 11.83 9.28
N VAL A 71 -4.12 11.12 9.56
CA VAL A 71 -5.22 11.68 10.36
C VAL A 71 -4.74 12.04 11.75
N LEU A 72 -4.06 11.12 12.44
CA LEU A 72 -3.52 11.37 13.78
C LEU A 72 -2.53 12.53 13.78
N ALA A 73 -1.61 12.58 12.82
CA ALA A 73 -0.67 13.70 12.68
C ALA A 73 -1.38 15.04 12.44
N GLY A 74 -2.46 15.05 11.64
CA GLY A 74 -3.30 16.23 11.41
C GLY A 74 -3.99 16.72 12.67
N VAL A 75 -4.52 15.79 13.48
CA VAL A 75 -5.12 16.10 14.79
C VAL A 75 -4.08 16.69 15.75
N GLN A 76 -2.90 16.05 15.85
CA GLN A 76 -1.79 16.55 16.67
C GLN A 76 -1.34 17.95 16.23
N PHE A 77 -1.25 18.19 14.92
CA PHE A 77 -0.90 19.50 14.37
C PHE A 77 -1.95 20.57 14.70
N TYR A 78 -3.24 20.24 14.61
CA TYR A 78 -4.33 21.14 14.97
C TYR A 78 -4.27 21.56 16.44
N PHE A 79 -4.10 20.60 17.35
CA PHE A 79 -3.98 20.89 18.79
C PHE A 79 -2.71 21.69 19.11
N ALA A 80 -1.58 21.37 18.46
CA ALA A 80 -0.34 22.12 18.63
C ALA A 80 -0.50 23.59 18.23
N LYS A 81 -1.15 23.86 17.08
CA LYS A 81 -1.42 25.22 16.60
C LYS A 81 -2.39 25.98 17.52
N ARG A 82 -3.37 25.29 18.10
CA ARG A 82 -4.30 25.89 19.08
C ARG A 82 -3.58 26.27 20.38
N LYS A 83 -2.66 25.44 20.87
CA LYS A 83 -1.83 25.73 22.04
C LYS A 83 -0.97 26.97 21.82
N ASP A 84 -0.30 27.07 20.66
CA ASP A 84 0.53 28.23 20.31
C ASP A 84 -0.26 29.55 20.26
N ARG A 85 -1.51 29.50 19.76
CA ARG A 85 -2.41 30.66 19.72
C ARG A 85 -2.93 31.10 21.08
N LEU A 86 -2.97 30.21 22.07
CA LEU A 86 -3.40 30.53 23.43
C LEU A 86 -2.24 31.02 24.30
N SER A 87 -1.00 30.66 23.98
CA SER A 87 0.20 31.08 24.70
C SER A 87 0.80 32.42 24.24
N ARG A 88 0.19 33.06 23.24
CA ARG A 88 0.47 34.45 22.85
C ARG A 88 -0.65 35.34 23.32
#